data_AF-A0A958HCZ5-F1
#
_entry.id   AF-A0A958HCZ5-F1
#
_cell.length_a   1.000
_cell.length_b   1.000
_cell.length_c   1.000
_cell.angle_alpha   90.00
_cell.angle_beta   90.00
_cell.angle_gamma   90.00
#
_symmetry.space_group_name_H-M   'P 1'
#
loop_
_entity.id
_entity.type
_entity.pdbx_description
1 polymer ?
#
loop_
_entity_poly.entity_id
_entity_poly.type
_entity_poly.pdbx_seq_one_letter_code
_entity_poly.pdbx_strand_id
1 'polypeptide(L)' 'MKNHLRVLRATHGWSQEQLAEQLEVSRQTISSIETG' A
#
# COMPACT_ATOMS: atom_id res chain seq x y z
N MET A 1 -8.00 12.44 -4.25
CA MET A 1 -6.56 12.67 -4.55
C MET A 1 -6.10 11.58 -5.52
N LYS A 2 -5.14 11.82 -6.43
CA LYS A 2 -4.62 10.72 -7.28
C LYS A 2 -3.65 9.89 -6.43
N ASN A 3 -4.14 8.80 -5.84
CA ASN A 3 -3.29 7.89 -5.07
C ASN A 3 -2.52 6.96 -6.02
N HIS A 4 -1.20 7.16 -6.10
CA HIS A 4 -0.32 6.30 -6.90
C HIS A 4 0.24 5.10 -6.12
N LEU A 5 -0.04 4.99 -4.82
CA LEU A 5 0.47 3.90 -3.98
C LEU A 5 0.01 2.54 -4.49
N ARG A 6 -1.26 2.41 -4.88
CA ARG A 6 -1.79 1.17 -5.45
C ARG A 6 -1.06 0.77 -6.73
N VAL A 7 -0.79 1.75 -7.60
CA VAL A 7 -0.09 1.52 -8.86
C VAL A 7 1.35 1.09 -8.60
N LEU A 8 2.08 1.84 -7.78
CA LEU A 8 3.47 1.55 -7.44
C LEU A 8 3.60 0.17 -6.78
N ARG A 9 2.76 -0.11 -5.77
CA ARG A 9 2.73 -1.40 -5.08
C ARG A 9 2.49 -2.55 -6.07
N ALA A 10 1.53 -2.40 -6.99
CA ALA A 10 1.25 -3.40 -8.01
C ALA A 10 2.41 -3.55 -9.02
N THR A 11 3.05 -2.46 -9.43
CA THR A 11 4.25 -2.49 -10.29
C THR A 11 5.42 -3.22 -9.63
N HIS A 12 5.56 -3.10 -8.31
CA HIS A 12 6.55 -3.85 -7.54
C HIS A 12 6.11 -5.28 -7.18
N GLY A 13 4.90 -5.71 -7.58
CA GLY A 13 4.40 -7.07 -7.31
C GLY A 13 4.07 -7.31 -5.83
N TRP A 14 3.89 -6.27 -5.04
CA TRP A 14 3.63 -6.39 -3.61
C TRP A 14 2.13 -6.45 -3.30
N SER A 15 1.77 -7.27 -2.32
CA SER A 15 0.48 -7.19 -1.64
C SER A 15 0.47 -6.00 -0.66
N GLN A 16 -0.71 -5.57 -0.22
CA GLN A 16 -0.80 -4.54 0.83
C GLN A 16 -0.11 -4.99 2.13
N GLU A 17 -0.15 -6.29 2.44
CA GLU A 17 0.52 -6.87 3.61
C GLU A 17 2.04 -6.78 3.48
N GLN A 18 2.59 -7.17 2.32
CA GLN A 18 4.03 -7.10 2.08
C GLN A 18 4.56 -5.66 2.16
N LEU A 19 3.82 -4.70 1.61
CA LEU A 19 4.18 -3.28 1.73
C LEU A 19 4.08 -2.80 3.18
N ALA A 20 3.09 -3.27 3.94
CA ALA A 20 2.92 -2.92 5.34
C ALA A 20 4.07 -3.46 6.20
N GLU A 21 4.47 -4.71 5.99
CA GLU A 21 5.63 -5.32 6.64
C GLU A 21 6.92 -4.54 6.36
N GLN A 22 7.17 -4.17 5.10
CA GLN A 22 8.38 -3.42 4.71
C GLN A 22 8.44 -2.00 5.30
N LEU A 23 7.28 -1.39 5.53
CA LEU A 23 7.18 -0.04 6.08
C LEU A 23 6.93 -0.03 7.58
N GLU A 24 6.89 -1.19 8.23
CA GLU A 24 6.61 -1.37 9.66
C GLU A 24 5.29 -0.70 10.10
N VAL A 25 4.29 -0.75 9.22
CA VAL A 25 2.94 -0.24 9.49
C VAL A 25 1.92 -1.37 9.41
N SER A 26 0.69 -1.09 9.81
CA SER A 26 -0.41 -2.04 9.63
C SER A 26 -0.89 -2.07 8.17
N ARG A 27 -1.38 -3.23 7.70
CA ARG A 27 -2.11 -3.33 6.42
C ARG A 27 -3.27 -2.35 6.32
N GLN A 28 -3.92 -2.03 7.45
CA GLN A 28 -5.01 -1.06 7.51
C GLN A 28 -4.53 0.35 7.13
N THR A 29 -3.33 0.74 7.57
CA THR A 29 -2.70 2.01 7.17
C THR A 29 -2.56 2.11 5.65
N ILE A 30 -2.05 1.05 5.01
CA ILE A 30 -1.93 0.99 3.54
C ILE A 30 -3.31 1.05 2.87
N SER A 31 -4.29 0.29 3.38
CA SER A 31 -5.65 0.26 2.83
C SER A 31 -6.36 1.61 2.93
N SER A 32 -6.20 2.33 4.04
CA SER A 32 -6.76 3.66 4.25
C SER A 32 -6.15 4.67 3.29
N ILE A 33 -4.84 4.59 3.03
CA ILE A 33 -4.17 5.44 2.05
C ILE A 33 -4.69 5.12 0.64
N GLU A 34 -4.81 3.86 0.25
CA GLU A 34 -5.29 3.47 -1.09
C GLU A 34 -6.78 3.76 -1.35
N THR A 35 -7.59 3.94 -0.31
CA THR A 35 -9.06 4.07 -0.42
C THR A 35 -9.58 5.46 -0.02
N GLY A 36 -8.77 6.29 0.63
CA GLY A 36 -9.07 7.70 0.94
C GLY A 36 -8.73 8.64 -0.21
#